data_AF-A0A2C5YBU4-F1
#
_entry.id   AF-A0A2C5YBU4-F1
#
_cell.length_a   1.000
_cell.length_b   1.000
_cell.length_c   1.000
_cell.angle_alpha   90.00
_cell.angle_beta   90.00
_cell.angle_gamma   90.00
#
_symmetry.space_group_name_H-M   'P 1'
#
loop_
_entity.id
_entity.type
_entity.pdbx_description
1 polymer ?
#
loop_
_entity_poly.entity_id
_entity_poly.type
_entity_poly.pdbx_seq_one_letter_code
_entity_poly.pdbx_strand_id
1 'polypeptide(L)'
;MFAITPWTSADISVELPPLPEVLDPAIEKIAFTRPGHGNGHEEHYERLEWLGDAYLELIASSLIFQTFQQTPSGRCSQIRELLIKNTTLASYFGMYGMDSRARLPVDFSKDRPLDRGRSSDKGPLKTKSDMFEAYVAAVIVSDPDNGLARAVSWLKALWARTIKDRILENERAAKRLAHVAIGTTSDTVAANSKLNSKDQIRAAIGAKGVQIRYEDIPGNNTDKQLGLPLYTVGVYLDGWGENNKLLGTGTALQKKEAGHKAAAMALANKKMIKVYVDKKKAFQEALKAADEVAASQS
;
A
#
# COMPACT_ATOMS: atom_id res chain seq x y z
N MET A 1 19.95 -7.57 -23.08
CA MET A 1 19.28 -8.23 -21.94
C MET A 1 18.68 -7.13 -21.07
N PHE A 2 17.36 -6.99 -21.10
CA PHE A 2 16.67 -5.95 -20.34
C PHE A 2 16.59 -6.36 -18.85
N ALA A 3 17.04 -5.49 -17.95
CA ALA A 3 17.01 -5.72 -16.52
C ALA A 3 15.93 -4.85 -15.87
N ILE A 4 15.02 -5.49 -15.13
CA ILE A 4 14.01 -4.78 -14.34
C ILE A 4 14.71 -4.14 -13.14
N THR A 5 14.60 -2.81 -13.02
CA THR A 5 15.19 -2.04 -11.92
C THR A 5 14.12 -1.67 -10.88
N PRO A 6 14.48 -1.57 -9.58
CA PRO A 6 13.55 -1.14 -8.55
C PRO A 6 13.04 0.28 -8.81
N TRP A 7 11.87 0.60 -8.28
CA TRP A 7 11.41 1.98 -8.17
C TRP A 7 12.25 2.76 -7.16
N THR A 8 12.47 4.01 -7.50
CA THR A 8 13.09 5.03 -6.66
C THR A 8 12.22 6.28 -6.66
N SER A 9 12.50 7.21 -5.76
CA SER A 9 11.87 8.53 -5.75
C SER A 9 12.08 9.32 -7.05
N ALA A 10 13.12 9.00 -7.84
CA ALA A 10 13.36 9.61 -9.15
C ALA A 10 12.40 9.13 -10.24
N ASP A 11 11.77 7.96 -10.08
CA ASP A 11 10.79 7.46 -11.05
C ASP A 11 9.40 8.12 -10.87
N ILE A 12 9.18 8.90 -9.80
CA ILE A 12 7.89 9.52 -9.49
C ILE A 12 7.73 10.82 -10.31
N SER A 13 6.80 10.81 -11.26
CA SER A 13 6.44 11.99 -12.06
C SER A 13 5.00 12.47 -11.80
N VAL A 14 4.79 13.78 -11.89
CA VAL A 14 3.43 14.36 -11.90
C VAL A 14 2.77 14.15 -13.25
N GLU A 15 3.54 14.10 -14.33
CA GLU A 15 3.06 13.97 -15.70
C GLU A 15 2.79 12.51 -16.06
N LEU A 16 1.85 12.30 -16.98
CA LEU A 16 1.56 10.98 -17.53
C LEU A 16 2.71 10.58 -18.48
N PRO A 17 3.36 9.42 -18.31
CA PRO A 17 4.43 9.02 -19.21
C PRO A 17 3.90 8.83 -20.63
N PRO A 18 4.72 9.08 -21.67
CA PRO A 18 4.28 8.94 -23.05
C PRO A 18 3.83 7.52 -23.34
N LEU A 19 2.76 7.42 -24.11
CA LEU A 19 2.15 6.16 -24.45
C LEU A 19 2.99 5.42 -25.52
N PRO A 20 3.41 4.16 -25.31
CA PRO A 20 4.29 3.46 -26.26
C PRO A 20 3.55 3.07 -27.55
N GLU A 21 4.11 3.38 -28.70
CA GLU A 21 3.50 3.01 -29.98
C GLU A 21 3.40 1.48 -30.18
N VAL A 22 2.30 1.00 -30.76
CA VAL A 22 2.18 -0.37 -31.25
C VAL A 22 2.66 -0.36 -32.69
N LEU A 23 3.76 -1.06 -32.98
CA LEU A 23 4.44 -0.94 -34.29
C LEU A 23 3.69 -1.64 -35.43
N ASP A 24 2.79 -2.57 -35.10
CA ASP A 24 1.93 -3.26 -36.05
C ASP A 24 0.50 -2.69 -35.98
N PRO A 25 0.05 -1.92 -36.99
CA PRO A 25 -1.28 -1.32 -37.01
C PRO A 25 -2.43 -2.34 -37.00
N ALA A 26 -2.21 -3.57 -37.48
CA ALA A 26 -3.23 -4.61 -37.44
C ALA A 26 -3.43 -5.11 -36.01
N ILE A 27 -2.35 -5.35 -35.28
CA ILE A 27 -2.39 -5.74 -33.86
C ILE A 27 -2.99 -4.61 -33.02
N GLU A 28 -2.65 -3.36 -33.32
CA GLU A 28 -3.26 -2.20 -32.67
C GLU A 28 -4.77 -2.16 -32.90
N LYS A 29 -5.24 -2.34 -34.14
CA LYS A 29 -6.67 -2.41 -34.45
C LYS A 29 -7.36 -3.49 -33.62
N ILE A 30 -6.77 -4.68 -33.50
CA ILE A 30 -7.34 -5.80 -32.73
C ILE A 30 -7.46 -5.44 -31.25
N ALA A 31 -6.41 -4.86 -30.64
CA ALA A 31 -6.40 -4.46 -29.23
C ALA A 31 -7.51 -3.45 -28.88
N PHE A 32 -7.91 -2.63 -29.84
CA PHE A 32 -9.00 -1.65 -29.68
C PHE A 32 -10.36 -2.10 -30.22
N THR A 33 -10.55 -3.38 -30.57
CA THR A 33 -11.81 -3.89 -31.13
C THR A 33 -12.52 -4.82 -30.15
N ARG A 34 -13.74 -4.45 -29.74
CA ARG A 34 -14.58 -5.24 -28.83
C ARG A 34 -15.28 -6.39 -29.55
N PRO A 35 -15.48 -7.56 -28.91
CA PRO A 35 -16.36 -8.61 -29.43
C PRO A 35 -17.74 -8.07 -29.83
N GLY A 36 -18.21 -8.47 -31.01
CA GLY A 36 -19.48 -8.02 -31.60
C GLY A 36 -19.39 -6.70 -32.39
N HIS A 37 -18.20 -6.16 -32.62
CA HIS A 37 -17.98 -5.12 -33.63
C HIS A 37 -17.92 -5.77 -35.03
N GLY A 38 -18.49 -5.10 -36.05
CA GLY A 38 -18.53 -5.61 -37.43
C GLY A 38 -19.43 -6.85 -37.63
N ASN A 39 -19.16 -7.64 -38.68
CA ASN A 39 -19.98 -8.80 -39.06
C ASN A 39 -19.67 -10.08 -38.24
N GLY A 40 -19.04 -9.97 -37.07
CA GLY A 40 -18.73 -11.11 -36.19
C GLY A 40 -17.53 -11.97 -36.58
N HIS A 41 -16.81 -11.63 -37.66
CA HIS A 41 -15.60 -12.32 -38.14
C HIS A 41 -14.30 -11.53 -37.90
N GLU A 42 -14.36 -10.31 -37.34
CA GLU A 42 -13.16 -9.53 -37.04
C GLU A 42 -12.50 -10.05 -35.75
N GLU A 43 -11.17 -10.17 -35.79
CA GLU A 43 -10.38 -10.44 -34.59
C GLU A 43 -10.53 -9.30 -33.57
N HIS A 44 -10.58 -9.67 -32.30
CA HIS A 44 -10.88 -8.77 -31.18
C HIS A 44 -9.91 -8.96 -30.02
N TYR A 45 -9.96 -8.05 -29.05
CA TYR A 45 -8.93 -7.91 -28.03
C TYR A 45 -8.75 -9.13 -27.10
N GLU A 46 -9.71 -10.04 -26.96
CA GLU A 46 -9.71 -11.09 -25.91
C GLU A 46 -8.43 -11.95 -25.84
N ARG A 47 -7.84 -12.33 -26.99
CA ARG A 47 -6.57 -13.09 -26.98
C ARG A 47 -5.39 -12.25 -26.49
N LEU A 48 -5.39 -10.96 -26.82
CA LEU A 48 -4.39 -10.01 -26.35
C LEU A 48 -4.62 -9.64 -24.88
N GLU A 49 -5.86 -9.50 -24.42
CA GLU A 49 -6.23 -9.30 -23.01
C GLU A 49 -5.64 -10.44 -22.17
N TRP A 50 -5.95 -11.69 -22.54
CA TRP A 50 -5.45 -12.87 -21.84
C TRP A 50 -3.91 -12.87 -21.71
N LEU A 51 -3.21 -12.50 -22.77
CA LEU A 51 -1.74 -12.39 -22.75
C LEU A 51 -1.27 -11.18 -21.92
N GLY A 52 -1.99 -10.07 -22.02
CA GLY A 52 -1.70 -8.80 -21.36
C GLY A 52 -1.81 -8.88 -19.84
N ASP A 53 -2.82 -9.58 -19.33
CA ASP A 53 -2.98 -9.88 -17.91
C ASP A 53 -1.75 -10.60 -17.34
N ALA A 54 -1.27 -11.64 -18.02
CA ALA A 54 -0.07 -12.37 -17.63
C ALA A 54 1.19 -11.47 -17.62
N TYR A 55 1.34 -10.59 -18.62
CA TYR A 55 2.44 -9.62 -18.64
C TYR A 55 2.34 -8.61 -17.50
N LEU A 56 1.16 -8.06 -17.24
CA LEU A 56 0.94 -7.11 -16.15
C LEU A 56 1.26 -7.75 -14.80
N GLU A 57 0.83 -8.99 -14.56
CA GLU A 57 1.16 -9.71 -13.33
C GLU A 57 2.67 -9.90 -13.18
N LEU A 58 3.35 -10.35 -14.24
CA LEU A 58 4.80 -10.59 -14.22
C LEU A 58 5.58 -9.30 -13.96
N ILE A 59 5.27 -8.23 -14.70
CA ILE A 59 5.98 -6.94 -14.62
C ILE A 59 5.73 -6.30 -13.24
N ALA A 60 4.48 -6.28 -12.78
CA ALA A 60 4.14 -5.73 -11.47
C ALA A 60 4.85 -6.51 -10.34
N SER A 61 4.77 -7.84 -10.38
CA SER A 61 5.40 -8.70 -9.37
C SER A 61 6.91 -8.51 -9.34
N SER A 62 7.55 -8.41 -10.51
CA SER A 62 9.00 -8.22 -10.62
C SER A 62 9.45 -6.86 -10.07
N LEU A 63 8.76 -5.78 -10.43
CA LEU A 63 9.06 -4.43 -9.92
C LEU A 63 8.84 -4.36 -8.40
N ILE A 64 7.77 -4.97 -7.89
CA ILE A 64 7.46 -5.01 -6.45
C ILE A 64 8.54 -5.79 -5.69
N PHE A 65 8.93 -6.96 -6.19
CA PHE A 65 9.94 -7.81 -5.58
C PHE A 65 11.30 -7.08 -5.46
N GLN A 66 11.72 -6.41 -6.53
CA GLN A 66 12.98 -5.65 -6.54
C GLN A 66 12.93 -4.44 -5.59
N THR A 67 11.79 -3.75 -5.50
CA THR A 67 11.65 -2.48 -4.76
C THR A 67 11.44 -2.69 -3.27
N PHE A 68 10.53 -3.61 -2.90
CA PHE A 68 9.98 -3.71 -1.55
C PHE A 68 10.56 -4.92 -0.80
N GLN A 69 11.88 -5.07 -0.80
CA GLN A 69 12.58 -6.28 -0.28
C GLN A 69 12.30 -6.59 1.20
N GLN A 70 11.90 -5.60 1.99
CA GLN A 70 11.57 -5.76 3.41
C GLN A 70 10.05 -5.84 3.68
N THR A 71 9.23 -5.87 2.63
CA THR A 71 7.77 -5.90 2.73
C THR A 71 7.27 -7.35 2.69
N PRO A 72 6.38 -7.76 3.61
CA PRO A 72 5.81 -9.11 3.60
C PRO A 72 5.01 -9.41 2.34
N SER A 73 5.01 -10.68 1.91
CA SER A 73 4.34 -11.16 0.70
C SER A 73 2.88 -10.71 0.59
N GLY A 74 2.10 -10.80 1.67
CA GLY A 74 0.69 -10.36 1.67
C GLY A 74 0.51 -8.87 1.33
N ARG A 75 1.42 -7.99 1.79
CA ARG A 75 1.39 -6.57 1.39
C ARG A 75 1.87 -6.39 -0.05
N CYS A 76 2.86 -7.17 -0.50
CA CYS A 76 3.27 -7.17 -1.90
C CYS A 76 2.11 -7.53 -2.83
N SER A 77 1.30 -8.53 -2.47
CA SER A 77 0.09 -8.89 -3.21
C SER A 77 -0.94 -7.76 -3.25
N GLN A 78 -1.15 -7.05 -2.14
CA GLN A 78 -2.04 -5.88 -2.10
C GLN A 78 -1.54 -4.73 -2.99
N ILE A 79 -0.22 -4.50 -3.04
CA ILE A 79 0.36 -3.50 -3.94
C ILE A 79 0.12 -3.93 -5.39
N ARG A 80 0.36 -5.19 -5.72
CA ARG A 80 0.12 -5.73 -7.06
C ARG A 80 -1.34 -5.56 -7.48
N GLU A 81 -2.27 -5.99 -6.64
CA GLU A 81 -3.71 -5.84 -6.88
C GLU A 81 -4.10 -4.37 -7.10
N LEU A 82 -3.55 -3.44 -6.33
CA LEU A 82 -3.79 -2.01 -6.54
C LEU A 82 -3.37 -1.53 -7.94
N LEU A 83 -2.26 -2.06 -8.49
CA LEU A 83 -1.72 -1.68 -9.79
C LEU A 83 -2.50 -2.27 -10.97
N ILE A 84 -3.01 -3.50 -10.83
CA ILE A 84 -3.59 -4.26 -11.94
C ILE A 84 -5.10 -4.50 -11.83
N LYS A 85 -5.77 -4.05 -10.76
CA LYS A 85 -7.23 -4.18 -10.64
C LYS A 85 -7.95 -3.40 -11.76
N ASN A 86 -9.10 -3.91 -12.18
CA ASN A 86 -9.84 -3.35 -13.32
C ASN A 86 -10.17 -1.87 -13.20
N THR A 87 -10.43 -1.38 -11.98
CA THR A 87 -10.71 0.04 -11.74
C THR A 87 -9.50 0.92 -12.01
N THR A 88 -8.30 0.45 -11.69
CA THR A 88 -7.04 1.13 -11.97
C THR A 88 -6.74 1.13 -13.48
N LEU A 89 -6.84 -0.03 -14.13
CA LEU A 89 -6.57 -0.16 -15.57
C LEU A 89 -7.56 0.64 -16.42
N ALA A 90 -8.86 0.57 -16.11
CA ALA A 90 -9.88 1.40 -16.78
C ALA A 90 -9.67 2.90 -16.56
N SER A 91 -9.14 3.30 -15.39
CA SER A 91 -8.76 4.69 -15.15
C SER A 91 -7.61 5.12 -16.04
N TYR A 92 -6.57 4.29 -16.21
CA TYR A 92 -5.47 4.61 -17.12
C TYR A 92 -5.94 4.72 -18.56
N PHE A 93 -6.82 3.81 -19.01
CA PHE A 93 -7.43 3.85 -20.33
C PHE A 93 -8.06 5.23 -20.61
N GLY A 94 -8.86 5.74 -19.66
CA GLY A 94 -9.45 7.07 -19.74
C GLY A 94 -8.43 8.21 -19.70
N MET A 95 -7.40 8.12 -18.84
CA MET A 95 -6.35 9.14 -18.74
C MET A 95 -5.56 9.33 -20.04
N TYR A 96 -5.37 8.26 -20.82
CA TYR A 96 -4.72 8.31 -22.13
C TYR A 96 -5.67 8.67 -23.28
N GLY A 97 -6.95 8.94 -23.00
CA GLY A 97 -7.94 9.26 -24.03
C GLY A 97 -8.19 8.11 -25.01
N MET A 98 -7.93 6.87 -24.60
CA MET A 98 -8.05 5.67 -25.44
C MET A 98 -9.49 5.38 -25.85
N ASP A 99 -10.47 6.00 -25.19
CA ASP A 99 -11.89 5.95 -25.56
C ASP A 99 -12.13 6.33 -27.03
N SER A 100 -11.36 7.28 -27.56
CA SER A 100 -11.44 7.72 -28.96
C SER A 100 -10.95 6.67 -29.97
N ARG A 101 -10.13 5.73 -29.53
CA ARG A 101 -9.56 4.64 -30.36
C ARG A 101 -10.41 3.37 -30.28
N ALA A 102 -11.24 3.24 -29.24
CA ALA A 102 -12.06 2.08 -28.99
C ALA A 102 -13.15 1.90 -30.05
N ARG A 103 -13.19 0.72 -30.67
CA ARG A 103 -14.22 0.31 -31.63
C ARG A 103 -15.28 -0.51 -30.92
N LEU A 104 -16.39 0.14 -30.60
CA LEU A 104 -17.52 -0.46 -29.89
C LEU A 104 -18.61 -0.89 -30.88
N PRO A 105 -19.46 -1.87 -30.54
CA PRO A 105 -20.65 -2.19 -31.33
C PRO A 105 -21.60 -0.98 -31.43
N VAL A 106 -22.37 -0.90 -32.53
CA VAL A 106 -23.28 0.23 -32.81
C VAL A 106 -24.35 0.42 -31.71
N ASP A 107 -24.69 -0.65 -30.99
CA ASP A 107 -25.66 -0.66 -29.88
C ASP A 107 -25.03 -0.36 -28.50
N PHE A 108 -23.72 -0.15 -28.42
CA PHE A 108 -23.01 0.20 -27.17
C PHE A 108 -23.01 1.71 -26.89
N SER A 109 -23.28 2.53 -27.92
CA SER A 109 -23.23 3.99 -27.90
C SER A 109 -24.59 4.67 -27.71
N LYS A 110 -25.69 3.92 -27.57
CA LYS A 110 -27.04 4.48 -27.38
C LYS A 110 -27.52 4.24 -25.95
N ASP A 111 -27.95 5.32 -25.31
CA ASP A 111 -28.74 5.34 -24.08
C ASP A 111 -29.88 4.33 -24.17
N ARG A 112 -29.65 3.08 -23.74
CA ARG A 112 -30.73 2.14 -23.50
C ARG A 112 -31.30 2.42 -22.10
N PRO A 113 -32.63 2.56 -21.96
CA PRO A 113 -33.27 2.57 -20.66
C PRO A 113 -32.86 1.30 -19.93
N LEU A 114 -32.52 1.42 -18.64
CA LEU A 114 -32.13 0.33 -17.75
C LEU A 114 -33.09 -0.86 -17.89
N ASP A 115 -32.72 -1.85 -18.68
CA ASP A 115 -33.37 -3.15 -18.62
C ASP A 115 -32.82 -3.91 -17.41
N ARG A 116 -33.75 -4.44 -16.63
CA ARG A 116 -33.59 -4.93 -15.27
C ARG A 116 -32.77 -6.21 -15.27
N GLY A 117 -31.64 -6.22 -14.56
CA GLY A 117 -31.14 -7.44 -13.92
C GLY A 117 -29.70 -7.90 -14.15
N ARG A 118 -28.83 -7.16 -14.88
CA ARG A 118 -27.39 -7.49 -14.97
C ARG A 118 -26.52 -6.24 -14.89
N SER A 119 -25.79 -6.09 -13.79
CA SER A 119 -24.47 -5.42 -13.65
C SER A 119 -24.00 -4.42 -14.74
N SER A 120 -24.85 -3.48 -15.15
CA SER A 120 -24.62 -2.63 -16.32
C SER A 120 -23.40 -1.72 -16.19
N ASP A 121 -23.16 -1.15 -15.01
CA ASP A 121 -21.97 -0.30 -14.73
C ASP A 121 -20.64 -1.06 -14.76
N LYS A 122 -20.67 -2.39 -14.59
CA LYS A 122 -19.46 -3.23 -14.66
C LYS A 122 -19.03 -3.51 -16.11
N GLY A 123 -19.92 -3.32 -17.09
CA GLY A 123 -19.66 -3.62 -18.49
C GLY A 123 -18.63 -2.68 -19.14
N PRO A 124 -18.84 -1.36 -19.11
CA PRO A 124 -17.89 -0.39 -19.67
C PRO A 124 -16.56 -0.39 -18.92
N LEU A 125 -16.60 -0.45 -17.58
CA LEU A 125 -15.39 -0.47 -16.76
C LEU A 125 -14.54 -1.71 -17.05
N LYS A 126 -15.15 -2.90 -17.09
CA LYS A 126 -14.43 -4.12 -17.45
C LYS A 126 -13.89 -4.04 -18.88
N THR A 127 -14.71 -3.62 -19.85
CA THR A 127 -14.24 -3.49 -21.25
C THR A 127 -13.02 -2.58 -21.37
N LYS A 128 -13.01 -1.41 -20.70
CA LYS A 128 -11.85 -0.50 -20.71
C LYS A 128 -10.61 -1.13 -20.06
N SER A 129 -10.80 -1.90 -18.99
CA SER A 129 -9.72 -2.67 -18.36
C SER A 129 -9.15 -3.70 -19.32
N ASP A 130 -10.01 -4.55 -19.88
CA ASP A 130 -9.60 -5.65 -20.76
C ASP A 130 -8.87 -5.11 -22.01
N MET A 131 -9.33 -3.98 -22.58
CA MET A 131 -8.65 -3.31 -23.69
C MET A 131 -7.30 -2.70 -23.30
N PHE A 132 -7.13 -2.24 -22.06
CA PHE A 132 -5.83 -1.77 -21.57
C PHE A 132 -4.84 -2.94 -21.44
N GLU A 133 -5.28 -4.10 -20.96
CA GLU A 133 -4.48 -5.33 -20.91
C GLU A 133 -4.08 -5.76 -22.32
N ALA A 134 -5.04 -5.80 -23.24
CA ALA A 134 -4.77 -6.12 -24.64
C ALA A 134 -3.79 -5.16 -25.30
N TYR A 135 -3.89 -3.87 -24.99
CA TYR A 135 -2.96 -2.86 -25.47
C TYR A 135 -1.53 -3.08 -24.94
N VAL A 136 -1.36 -3.46 -23.67
CA VAL A 136 -0.04 -3.83 -23.12
C VAL A 136 0.56 -4.99 -23.91
N ALA A 137 -0.23 -6.04 -24.16
CA ALA A 137 0.22 -7.16 -24.99
C ALA A 137 0.59 -6.71 -26.41
N ALA A 138 -0.22 -5.86 -27.04
CA ALA A 138 0.03 -5.32 -28.38
C ALA A 138 1.37 -4.59 -28.49
N VAL A 139 1.71 -3.75 -27.50
CA VAL A 139 3.01 -3.06 -27.43
C VAL A 139 4.16 -4.05 -27.40
N ILE A 140 4.00 -5.16 -26.68
CA ILE A 140 5.04 -6.18 -26.53
C ILE A 140 5.19 -7.01 -27.79
N VAL A 141 4.09 -7.51 -28.36
CA VAL A 141 4.15 -8.45 -29.49
C VAL A 141 4.43 -7.77 -30.83
N SER A 142 4.12 -6.46 -30.95
CA SER A 142 4.44 -5.69 -32.16
C SER A 142 5.93 -5.37 -32.31
N ASP A 143 6.72 -5.57 -31.26
CA ASP A 143 8.16 -5.31 -31.23
C ASP A 143 8.88 -6.47 -30.52
N PRO A 144 9.24 -7.55 -31.24
CA PRO A 144 9.82 -8.75 -30.63
C PRO A 144 11.15 -8.49 -29.89
N ASP A 145 11.90 -7.46 -30.29
CA ASP A 145 13.23 -7.16 -29.75
C ASP A 145 13.14 -6.26 -28.50
N ASN A 146 12.31 -5.23 -28.53
CA ASN A 146 12.28 -4.18 -27.51
C ASN A 146 10.91 -3.97 -26.85
N GLY A 147 9.86 -4.64 -27.32
CA GLY A 147 8.48 -4.43 -26.86
C GLY A 147 8.32 -4.63 -25.35
N LEU A 148 8.92 -5.70 -24.80
CA LEU A 148 8.92 -5.92 -23.35
C LEU A 148 9.63 -4.81 -22.58
N ALA A 149 10.80 -4.37 -23.05
CA ALA A 149 11.58 -3.31 -22.40
C ALA A 149 10.80 -1.97 -22.39
N ARG A 150 10.16 -1.64 -23.52
CA ARG A 150 9.33 -0.45 -23.69
C ARG A 150 8.11 -0.48 -22.78
N ALA A 151 7.40 -1.61 -22.73
CA ALA A 151 6.25 -1.81 -21.85
C ALA A 151 6.64 -1.70 -20.38
N VAL A 152 7.74 -2.34 -19.95
CA VAL A 152 8.20 -2.26 -18.55
C VAL A 152 8.61 -0.82 -18.20
N SER A 153 9.34 -0.12 -19.06
CA SER A 153 9.74 1.26 -18.81
C SER A 153 8.52 2.18 -18.62
N TRP A 154 7.53 2.05 -19.51
CA TRP A 154 6.29 2.79 -19.45
C TRP A 154 5.46 2.45 -18.20
N LEU A 155 5.22 1.17 -17.92
CA LEU A 155 4.45 0.72 -16.76
C LEU A 155 5.16 1.08 -15.44
N LYS A 156 6.49 0.99 -15.38
CA LYS A 156 7.28 1.44 -14.23
C LYS A 156 7.02 2.91 -13.94
N ALA A 157 7.13 3.78 -14.94
CA ALA A 157 6.86 5.20 -14.78
C ALA A 157 5.40 5.48 -14.41
N LEU A 158 4.44 4.79 -15.04
CA LEU A 158 3.01 4.96 -14.78
C LEU A 158 2.65 4.57 -13.34
N TRP A 159 3.07 3.39 -12.90
CA TRP A 159 2.78 2.86 -11.58
C TRP A 159 3.50 3.60 -10.46
N ALA A 160 4.70 4.16 -10.71
CA ALA A 160 5.40 5.00 -9.73
C ALA A 160 4.52 6.16 -9.23
N ARG A 161 3.67 6.71 -10.12
CA ARG A 161 2.70 7.76 -9.79
C ARG A 161 1.60 7.24 -8.85
N THR A 162 1.11 6.04 -9.11
CA THR A 162 0.02 5.40 -8.37
C THR A 162 0.43 4.97 -6.97
N ILE A 163 1.67 4.50 -6.79
CA ILE A 163 2.18 4.01 -5.50
C ILE A 163 3.27 4.91 -4.90
N LYS A 164 3.28 6.21 -5.26
CA LYS A 164 4.30 7.20 -4.84
C LYS A 164 4.58 7.17 -3.33
N ASP A 165 3.53 7.10 -2.50
CA ASP A 165 3.67 7.18 -1.04
C ASP A 165 4.37 5.93 -0.49
N ARG A 166 4.11 4.78 -1.11
CA ARG A 166 4.73 3.50 -0.74
C ARG A 166 6.21 3.47 -1.11
N ILE A 167 6.57 4.00 -2.28
CA ILE A 167 7.97 4.13 -2.72
C ILE A 167 8.73 5.03 -1.73
N LEU A 168 8.19 6.20 -1.41
CA LEU A 168 8.80 7.14 -0.48
C LEU A 168 8.92 6.57 0.95
N GLU A 169 7.92 5.84 1.42
CA GLU A 169 7.97 5.17 2.72
C GLU A 169 9.03 4.07 2.75
N ASN A 170 9.12 3.26 1.70
CA ASN A 170 10.12 2.20 1.57
C ASN A 170 11.55 2.76 1.58
N GLU A 171 11.83 3.84 0.84
CA GLU A 171 13.14 4.49 0.87
C GLU A 171 13.49 5.06 2.24
N ARG A 172 12.52 5.68 2.93
CA ARG A 172 12.73 6.19 4.30
C ARG A 172 13.02 5.04 5.27
N ALA A 173 12.32 3.91 5.14
CA ALA A 173 12.56 2.73 5.96
C ALA A 173 13.94 2.14 5.69
N ALA A 174 14.34 2.02 4.42
CA ALA A 174 15.68 1.55 4.02
C ALA A 174 16.79 2.45 4.57
N LYS A 175 16.63 3.79 4.49
CA LYS A 175 17.58 4.75 5.06
C LYS A 175 17.70 4.62 6.58
N ARG A 176 16.58 4.40 7.30
CA ARG A 176 16.61 4.16 8.75
C ARG A 176 17.36 2.88 9.09
N LEU A 177 17.11 1.79 8.37
CA LEU A 177 17.81 0.52 8.56
C LEU A 177 19.31 0.66 8.29
N ALA A 178 19.69 1.35 7.22
CA ALA A 178 21.09 1.63 6.91
C ALA A 178 21.78 2.48 7.98
N HIS A 179 21.10 3.51 8.51
CA HIS A 179 21.64 4.34 9.59
C HIS A 179 21.85 3.55 10.89
N VAL A 180 20.94 2.63 11.22
CA VAL A 180 21.08 1.72 12.37
C VAL A 180 22.25 0.75 12.17
N ALA A 181 22.48 0.26 10.94
CA ALA A 181 23.60 -0.63 10.66
C ALA A 181 24.97 0.08 10.71
N ILE A 182 25.03 1.37 10.38
CA ILE A 182 26.27 2.16 10.39
C ILE A 182 26.55 2.76 11.79
N GLY A 183 25.51 3.08 12.57
CA GLY A 183 25.62 3.62 13.92
C GLY A 183 25.87 2.56 14.99
N THR A 184 27.05 1.93 15.00
CA THR A 184 27.54 1.15 16.13
C THR A 184 28.66 1.92 16.83
N THR A 185 28.30 2.73 17.84
CA THR A 185 29.08 3.08 19.06
C THR A 185 28.40 4.24 19.79
N SER A 186 27.48 3.91 20.70
CA SER A 186 27.34 4.62 21.98
C SER A 186 26.39 3.80 22.84
N ASP A 187 26.99 2.95 23.66
CA ASP A 187 26.33 2.18 24.70
C ASP A 187 25.58 3.13 25.65
N THR A 188 24.30 2.81 25.86
CA THR A 188 23.37 3.17 26.97
C THR A 188 21.95 3.50 26.51
N VAL A 189 21.73 3.89 25.24
CA VAL A 189 20.37 4.17 24.70
C VAL A 189 19.81 3.01 23.85
N ALA A 190 20.66 2.05 23.47
CA ALA A 190 20.35 0.98 22.51
C ALA A 190 19.40 -0.13 23.01
N ALA A 191 19.15 -0.26 24.32
CA ALA A 191 18.24 -1.29 24.83
C ALA A 191 16.76 -0.98 24.53
N ASN A 192 16.38 0.29 24.40
CA ASN A 192 14.99 0.70 24.19
C ASN A 192 14.54 0.69 22.71
N SER A 193 15.46 0.73 21.74
CA SER A 193 15.11 0.76 20.31
C SER A 193 14.81 -0.62 19.70
N LYS A 194 15.20 -1.71 20.38
CA LYS A 194 14.86 -3.09 19.98
C LYS A 194 13.46 -3.55 20.40
N LEU A 195 12.84 -2.84 21.34
CA LEU A 195 11.53 -3.20 21.87
C LEU A 195 10.43 -2.72 20.92
N ASN A 196 9.40 -3.54 20.71
CA ASN A 196 8.23 -3.16 19.91
C ASN A 196 7.49 -1.99 20.59
N SER A 197 6.75 -1.14 19.84
CA SER A 197 6.09 0.05 20.39
C SER A 197 5.23 -0.22 21.63
N LYS A 198 4.60 -1.40 21.70
CA LYS A 198 3.82 -1.85 22.88
C LYS A 198 4.70 -2.16 24.09
N ASP A 199 5.88 -2.70 23.87
CA ASP A 199 6.84 -2.99 24.93
C ASP A 199 7.55 -1.71 25.39
N GLN A 200 7.84 -0.79 24.46
CA GLN A 200 8.39 0.53 24.78
C GLN A 200 7.46 1.34 25.70
N ILE A 201 6.15 1.39 25.40
CA ILE A 201 5.21 2.09 26.29
C ILE A 201 5.10 1.40 27.65
N ARG A 202 5.08 0.06 27.68
CA ARG A 202 5.07 -0.71 28.93
C ARG A 202 6.34 -0.47 29.75
N ALA A 203 7.50 -0.40 29.10
CA ALA A 203 8.76 -0.06 29.74
C ALA A 203 8.79 1.40 30.23
N ALA A 204 8.19 2.34 29.49
CA ALA A 204 8.19 3.76 29.83
C ALA A 204 7.32 4.08 31.06
N ILE A 205 6.08 3.56 31.11
CA ILE A 205 5.10 4.00 32.12
C ILE A 205 4.54 2.87 33.01
N GLY A 206 4.84 1.61 32.68
CA GLY A 206 4.40 0.46 33.46
C GLY A 206 5.13 0.35 34.79
N ALA A 207 4.39 0.11 35.86
CA ALA A 207 4.87 -0.16 37.21
C ALA A 207 3.90 -1.12 37.92
N LYS A 208 4.28 -1.61 39.11
CA LYS A 208 3.41 -2.46 39.94
C LYS A 208 2.11 -1.70 40.27
N GLY A 209 0.95 -2.25 39.91
CA GLY A 209 -0.35 -1.61 40.09
C GLY A 209 -0.81 -0.71 38.94
N VAL A 210 -0.05 -0.61 37.85
CA VAL A 210 -0.41 0.16 36.65
C VAL A 210 -0.73 -0.80 35.50
N GLN A 211 -1.92 -0.66 34.91
CA GLN A 211 -2.37 -1.45 33.76
C GLN A 211 -2.39 -0.60 32.48
N ILE A 212 -1.90 -1.20 31.39
CA ILE A 212 -1.97 -0.61 30.05
C ILE A 212 -2.79 -1.58 29.19
N ARG A 213 -4.02 -1.17 28.84
CA ARG A 213 -4.96 -1.98 28.06
C ARG A 213 -5.02 -1.51 26.61
N TYR A 214 -5.37 -2.43 25.72
CA TYR A 214 -5.64 -2.14 24.32
C TYR A 214 -7.07 -2.57 24.03
N GLU A 215 -7.91 -1.62 23.64
CA GLU A 215 -9.33 -1.86 23.41
C GLU A 215 -9.71 -1.44 22.00
N ASP A 216 -10.57 -2.24 21.36
CA ASP A 216 -11.09 -1.93 20.03
C ASP A 216 -12.07 -0.76 20.14
N ILE A 217 -11.86 0.28 19.32
CA ILE A 217 -12.77 1.41 19.20
C ILE A 217 -13.69 1.10 18.01
N PRO A 218 -15.00 0.90 18.23
CA PRO A 218 -15.94 0.63 17.13
C PRO A 218 -15.91 1.77 16.11
N GLY A 219 -15.81 1.42 14.84
CA GLY A 219 -15.87 2.39 13.74
C GLY A 219 -16.06 1.69 12.40
N ASN A 220 -16.86 2.29 11.52
CA ASN A 220 -17.09 1.80 10.15
C ASN A 220 -16.12 2.46 9.16
N ASN A 221 -14.85 2.58 9.56
CA ASN A 221 -13.84 3.17 8.69
C ASN A 221 -13.39 2.14 7.65
N THR A 222 -13.29 2.57 6.40
CA THR A 222 -12.75 1.76 5.30
C THR A 222 -11.54 2.45 4.70
N ASP A 223 -10.56 1.65 4.29
CA ASP A 223 -9.40 2.14 3.57
C ASP A 223 -9.86 2.67 2.21
N LYS A 224 -9.59 3.95 1.93
CA LYS A 224 -10.08 4.61 0.71
C LYS A 224 -9.48 4.04 -0.58
N GLN A 225 -8.35 3.33 -0.51
CA GLN A 225 -7.67 2.78 -1.68
C GLN A 225 -8.03 1.32 -1.93
N LEU A 226 -8.16 0.54 -0.86
CA LEU A 226 -8.40 -0.91 -0.90
C LEU A 226 -9.86 -1.29 -0.66
N GLY A 227 -10.69 -0.39 -0.11
CA GLY A 227 -12.08 -0.68 0.24
C GLY A 227 -12.26 -1.65 1.41
N LEU A 228 -11.16 -1.99 2.10
CA LEU A 228 -11.14 -2.95 3.20
C LEU A 228 -11.47 -2.28 4.54
N PRO A 229 -12.08 -3.00 5.50
CA PRO A 229 -12.36 -2.46 6.82
C PRO A 229 -11.07 -2.10 7.57
N LEU A 230 -11.07 -0.94 8.23
CA LEU A 230 -10.00 -0.48 9.10
C LEU A 230 -10.39 -0.70 10.56
N TYR A 231 -9.50 -1.34 11.31
CA TYR A 231 -9.61 -1.51 12.75
C TYR A 231 -8.97 -0.34 13.46
N THR A 232 -9.69 0.24 14.42
CA THR A 232 -9.17 1.29 15.31
C THR A 232 -8.99 0.72 16.71
N VAL A 233 -7.80 0.89 17.28
CA VAL A 233 -7.47 0.43 18.64
C VAL A 233 -7.03 1.64 19.46
N GLY A 234 -7.55 1.76 20.67
CA GLY A 234 -7.09 2.72 21.68
C GLY A 234 -6.15 2.05 22.69
N VAL A 235 -5.14 2.79 23.16
CA VAL A 235 -4.34 2.39 24.32
C VAL A 235 -4.76 3.19 25.54
N TYR A 236 -5.12 2.48 26.61
CA TYR A 236 -5.67 3.04 27.84
C TYR A 236 -4.77 2.75 29.03
N LEU A 237 -4.75 3.67 30.00
CA LEU A 237 -3.99 3.59 31.25
C LEU A 237 -4.93 3.60 32.45
N ASP A 238 -4.71 2.65 33.36
CA ASP A 238 -5.27 2.66 34.71
C ASP A 238 -4.13 2.56 35.72
N GLY A 239 -4.06 3.53 36.61
CA GLY A 239 -2.94 3.71 37.52
C GLY A 239 -2.53 5.17 37.58
N TRP A 240 -1.58 5.49 38.46
CA TRP A 240 -1.09 6.87 38.62
C TRP A 240 -2.18 7.90 39.00
N GLY A 241 -3.29 7.45 39.61
CA GLY A 241 -4.44 8.27 39.95
C GLY A 241 -5.43 8.50 38.80
N GLU A 242 -5.23 7.84 37.65
CA GLU A 242 -6.12 7.93 36.50
C GLU A 242 -6.76 6.57 36.21
N ASN A 243 -8.02 6.59 35.77
CA ASN A 243 -8.77 5.42 35.37
C ASN A 243 -9.25 5.60 33.93
N ASN A 244 -9.06 4.57 33.10
CA ASN A 244 -9.44 4.52 31.70
C ASN A 244 -8.94 5.71 30.86
N LYS A 245 -7.71 6.16 31.11
CA LYS A 245 -7.12 7.29 30.40
C LYS A 245 -6.66 6.88 29.01
N LEU A 246 -7.25 7.45 27.96
CA LEU A 246 -6.79 7.27 26.59
C LEU A 246 -5.44 7.96 26.37
N LEU A 247 -4.40 7.18 26.05
CA LEU A 247 -3.06 7.67 25.75
C LEU A 247 -2.84 7.92 24.25
N GLY A 248 -3.52 7.17 23.39
CA GLY A 248 -3.38 7.27 21.94
C GLY A 248 -4.29 6.29 21.20
N THR A 249 -4.51 6.56 19.92
CA THR A 249 -5.31 5.70 19.03
C THR A 249 -4.49 5.33 17.80
N GLY A 250 -4.83 4.20 17.17
CA GLY A 250 -4.18 3.75 15.96
C GLY A 250 -5.15 3.02 15.07
N THR A 251 -5.09 3.31 13.76
CA THR A 251 -5.97 2.71 12.77
C THR A 251 -5.14 1.93 11.73
N ALA A 252 -5.52 0.69 11.43
CA ALA A 252 -4.86 -0.17 10.45
C ALA A 252 -5.80 -1.26 9.91
N LEU A 253 -5.36 -1.97 8.87
CA LEU A 253 -6.06 -3.12 8.28
C LEU A 253 -6.13 -4.35 9.21
N GLN A 254 -5.31 -4.38 10.27
CA GLN A 254 -5.30 -5.47 11.25
C GLN A 254 -5.25 -4.90 12.67
N LYS A 255 -5.99 -5.51 13.62
CA LYS A 255 -6.03 -5.11 15.04
C LYS A 255 -4.64 -5.05 15.68
N LYS A 256 -3.76 -6.01 15.35
CA LYS A 256 -2.38 -6.06 15.87
C LYS A 256 -1.60 -4.82 15.44
N GLU A 257 -1.63 -4.47 14.15
CA GLU A 257 -0.95 -3.28 13.62
C GLU A 257 -1.56 -1.99 14.16
N ALA A 258 -2.89 -1.91 14.26
CA ALA A 258 -3.61 -0.78 14.86
C ALA A 258 -3.15 -0.53 16.30
N GLY A 259 -2.99 -1.60 17.10
CA GLY A 259 -2.45 -1.50 18.45
C GLY A 259 -0.99 -1.02 18.52
N HIS A 260 -0.14 -1.40 17.57
CA HIS A 260 1.24 -0.87 17.49
C HIS A 260 1.26 0.61 17.13
N LYS A 261 0.39 1.03 16.20
CA LYS A 261 0.20 2.46 15.85
C LYS A 261 -0.34 3.27 17.02
N ALA A 262 -1.28 2.72 17.80
CA ALA A 262 -1.81 3.36 19.00
C ALA A 262 -0.73 3.61 20.05
N ALA A 263 0.11 2.60 20.31
CA ALA A 263 1.25 2.74 21.21
C ALA A 263 2.29 3.75 20.69
N ALA A 264 2.56 3.75 19.39
CA ALA A 264 3.47 4.72 18.77
C ALA A 264 2.94 6.16 18.86
N MET A 265 1.63 6.37 18.67
CA MET A 265 1.00 7.69 18.84
C MET A 265 1.11 8.18 20.29
N ALA A 266 0.86 7.31 21.26
CA ALA A 266 1.03 7.64 22.67
C ALA A 266 2.48 8.06 22.98
N LEU A 267 3.48 7.28 22.51
CA LEU A 267 4.90 7.60 22.67
C LEU A 267 5.34 8.90 21.97
N ALA A 268 4.72 9.24 20.84
CA ALA A 268 4.99 10.50 20.14
C ALA A 268 4.52 11.71 20.95
N ASN A 269 3.52 11.57 21.81
CA ASN A 269 3.07 12.61 22.73
C ASN A 269 3.99 12.71 23.95
N LYS A 270 5.20 13.25 23.74
CA LYS A 270 6.24 13.40 24.76
C LYS A 270 5.77 14.17 26.00
N LYS A 271 4.87 15.16 25.83
CA LYS A 271 4.34 15.95 26.96
C LYS A 271 3.50 15.09 27.89
N MET A 272 2.58 14.30 27.32
CA MET A 272 1.70 13.41 28.10
C MET A 272 2.50 12.27 28.74
N ILE A 273 3.35 11.59 27.97
CA ILE A 273 4.12 10.45 28.48
C ILE A 273 5.10 10.87 29.57
N LYS A 274 5.71 12.05 29.47
CA LYS A 274 6.64 12.56 30.49
C LYS A 274 6.01 12.61 31.89
N VAL A 275 4.74 13.01 32.00
CA VAL A 275 4.01 13.03 33.28
C VAL A 275 4.03 11.66 33.96
N TYR A 276 3.78 10.58 33.20
CA TYR A 276 3.75 9.23 33.76
C TYR A 276 5.15 8.64 33.96
N VAL A 277 6.13 9.02 33.13
CA VAL A 277 7.54 8.65 33.33
C VAL A 277 8.08 9.24 34.64
N ASP A 278 7.79 10.52 34.90
CA ASP A 278 8.21 11.20 36.13
C ASP A 278 7.52 10.57 37.37
N LYS A 279 6.22 10.24 37.27
CA LYS A 279 5.49 9.50 38.31
C LYS A 279 6.10 8.10 38.57
N LYS A 280 6.46 7.37 37.50
CA LYS A 280 7.14 6.07 37.60
C LYS A 280 8.48 6.19 38.31
N LYS A 281 9.28 7.19 37.96
CA LYS A 281 10.60 7.42 38.57
C LYS A 281 10.46 7.68 40.08
N ALA A 282 9.56 8.58 40.47
CA ALA A 282 9.29 8.87 41.88
C ALA A 282 8.85 7.63 42.68
N PHE A 283 8.00 6.79 42.09
CA PHE A 283 7.57 5.53 42.72
C PHE A 283 8.71 4.52 42.88
N GLN A 284 9.61 4.41 41.90
CA GLN A 284 10.77 3.54 41.98
C GLN A 284 11.80 4.03 43.02
N GLU A 285 12.01 5.34 43.12
CA GLU A 285 12.86 5.94 44.15
C GLU A 285 12.29 5.71 45.55
N ALA A 286 10.97 5.87 45.73
CA ALA A 286 10.30 5.60 47.01
C ALA A 286 10.41 4.11 47.42
N LEU A 287 10.29 3.18 46.46
CA LEU A 287 10.50 1.75 46.71
C LEU A 287 11.93 1.45 47.15
N LYS A 288 12.92 1.99 46.44
CA LYS A 288 14.34 1.80 46.80
C LYS A 288 14.66 2.35 48.18
N ALA A 289 14.19 3.56 48.49
CA ALA A 289 14.39 4.16 49.81
C ALA A 289 13.74 3.32 50.93
N ALA A 290 12.56 2.75 50.69
CA ALA A 290 11.90 1.86 51.65
C ALA A 290 12.68 0.55 51.85
N ASP A 291 13.20 -0.04 50.76
CA ASP A 291 14.01 -1.26 50.81
C ASP A 291 15.35 -1.04 51.53
N GLU A 292 16.01 0.11 51.30
CA GLU A 292 17.26 0.50 51.98
C GLU A 292 17.06 0.74 53.49
N VAL A 293 15.95 1.39 53.87
CA VAL A 293 15.58 1.56 55.29
C VAL A 293 15.32 0.21 55.94
N ALA A 294 14.58 -0.69 55.28
CA ALA A 294 14.32 -2.03 55.81
C ALA A 294 15.60 -2.87 55.96
N ALA A 295 16.55 -2.78 55.02
CA ALA A 295 17.82 -3.48 55.08
C ALA A 295 18.79 -2.91 56.13
N SER A 296 18.67 -1.62 56.50
CA SER A 296 19.46 -1.01 57.57
C SER A 296 18.95 -1.30 58.98
N GLN A 297 17.73 -1.86 59.10
CA GLN A 297 17.09 -2.20 60.36
C GLN A 297 17.10 -3.72 60.65
N SER A 298 17.65 -4.53 59.74
CA SER A 298 17.85 -5.98 59.86
C SER A 298 19.31 -6.32 60.13
#